data_AF-A0A9Q3YKG0-F1
#
_entry.id   AF-A0A9Q3YKG0-F1
#
_cell.length_a   1.000
_cell.length_b   1.000
_cell.length_c   1.000
_cell.angle_alpha   90.00
_cell.angle_beta   90.00
_cell.angle_gamma   90.00
#
_symmetry.space_group_name_H-M   'P 1'
#
loop_
_entity.id
_entity.type
_entity.pdbx_description
1 polymer ?
#
loop_
_entity_poly.entity_id
_entity_poly.type
_entity_poly.pdbx_seq_one_letter_code
_entity_poly.pdbx_strand_id
1 'polypeptide(L)'
;MEKDDLFQRIWDSEKEFLGNNYPEYGQLVIRGAAMGAPYDFDHAIGYVVQIRQKRGAYGSDQYLIRHATGELHIHENQSFWILNEEDQESAILFFAQTPDKEGGDTVYTVEDGMPESGYIIAFNEQSPVSDIQGFAIALTTTET
;
A
#
# COMPACT_ATOMS: atom_id res chain seq x y z
N MET A 1 -23.99 -2.42 -4.73
CA MET A 1 -22.96 -2.95 -5.63
C MET A 1 -22.12 -3.88 -4.79
N GLU A 2 -21.93 -5.12 -5.23
CA GLU A 2 -21.10 -6.09 -4.51
C GLU A 2 -19.61 -5.81 -4.75
N LYS A 3 -18.73 -6.34 -3.88
CA LYS A 3 -17.27 -6.14 -4.01
C LYS A 3 -16.73 -6.63 -5.35
N ASP A 4 -17.19 -7.79 -5.81
CA ASP A 4 -16.72 -8.40 -7.06
C ASP A 4 -17.10 -7.56 -8.28
N ASP A 5 -18.33 -7.01 -8.29
CA ASP A 5 -18.80 -6.11 -9.35
C ASP A 5 -17.96 -4.82 -9.39
N LEU A 6 -17.67 -4.25 -8.21
CA LEU A 6 -16.82 -3.07 -8.09
C LEU A 6 -15.38 -3.37 -8.54
N PHE A 7 -14.83 -4.51 -8.16
CA PHE A 7 -13.48 -4.89 -8.57
C PHE A 7 -13.36 -5.03 -10.08
N GLN A 8 -14.34 -5.67 -10.72
CA GLN A 8 -14.40 -5.77 -12.18
C GLN A 8 -14.51 -4.38 -12.83
N ARG A 9 -15.33 -3.48 -12.26
CA ARG A 9 -15.44 -2.09 -12.73
C ARG A 9 -14.09 -1.35 -12.64
N ILE A 10 -13.39 -1.44 -11.51
CA ILE A 10 -12.06 -0.84 -11.32
C ILE A 10 -11.03 -1.44 -12.30
N TRP A 11 -11.15 -2.72 -12.60
CA TRP A 11 -10.29 -3.39 -13.56
C TRP A 11 -10.49 -2.85 -14.99
N ASP A 12 -11.73 -2.56 -15.37
CA ASP A 12 -12.07 -2.06 -16.71
C ASP A 12 -11.98 -0.52 -16.84
N SER A 13 -11.93 0.21 -15.72
CA SER A 13 -11.89 1.67 -15.72
C SER A 13 -10.52 2.25 -16.08
N GLU A 14 -10.51 3.53 -16.46
CA GLU A 14 -9.28 4.30 -16.58
C GLU A 14 -8.64 4.48 -15.20
N LYS A 15 -7.31 4.31 -15.18
CA LYS A 15 -6.47 4.37 -13.99
C LYS A 15 -5.08 4.87 -14.39
N GLU A 16 -4.48 5.65 -13.51
CA GLU A 16 -3.19 6.28 -13.80
C GLU A 16 -2.05 5.38 -13.33
N PHE A 17 -1.13 5.04 -14.22
CA PHE A 17 0.06 4.28 -13.82
C PHE A 17 0.97 5.15 -12.95
N LEU A 18 1.29 4.68 -11.75
CA LEU A 18 2.06 5.45 -10.77
C LEU A 18 3.49 5.75 -11.24
N GLY A 19 4.15 4.78 -11.88
CA GLY A 19 5.51 4.94 -12.40
C GLY A 19 6.52 5.38 -11.33
N ASN A 20 7.16 6.52 -11.56
CA ASN A 20 8.16 7.12 -10.64
C ASN A 20 7.56 8.24 -9.77
N ASN A 21 6.24 8.46 -9.83
CA ASN A 21 5.57 9.45 -9.00
C ASN A 21 5.20 8.84 -7.64
N TYR A 22 4.96 9.70 -6.66
CA TYR A 22 4.36 9.30 -5.39
C TYR A 22 2.89 9.67 -5.37
N PRO A 23 2.01 8.77 -4.90
CA PRO A 23 0.63 9.12 -4.66
C PRO A 23 0.54 10.09 -3.47
N GLU A 24 -0.67 10.58 -3.19
CA GLU A 24 -0.96 11.27 -1.94
C GLU A 24 -1.15 10.25 -0.81
N TYR A 25 -0.97 10.70 0.44
CA TYR A 25 -1.27 9.87 1.60
C TYR A 25 -2.74 9.41 1.56
N GLY A 26 -2.98 8.12 1.76
CA GLY A 26 -4.32 7.57 1.78
C GLY A 26 -4.97 7.37 0.41
N GLN A 27 -4.27 7.70 -0.68
CA GLN A 27 -4.78 7.48 -2.03
C GLN A 27 -4.88 5.98 -2.33
N LEU A 28 -6.00 5.55 -2.90
CA LEU A 28 -6.20 4.14 -3.22
C LEU A 28 -5.51 3.77 -4.52
N VAL A 29 -4.85 2.63 -4.50
CA VAL A 29 -4.15 2.02 -5.62
C VAL A 29 -4.61 0.58 -5.84
N ILE A 30 -4.54 0.14 -7.08
CA ILE A 30 -4.58 -1.28 -7.44
C ILE A 30 -3.15 -1.73 -7.75
N ARG A 31 -2.71 -2.83 -7.12
CA ARG A 31 -1.41 -3.44 -7.43
C ARG A 31 -1.52 -4.30 -8.69
N GLY A 32 -0.43 -4.47 -9.43
CA GLY A 32 -0.36 -5.45 -10.51
C GLY A 32 -0.42 -6.90 -10.01
N ALA A 33 -1.01 -7.79 -10.81
CA ALA A 33 -1.10 -9.21 -10.47
C ALA A 33 0.29 -9.83 -10.27
N ALA A 34 0.47 -10.56 -9.16
CA ALA A 34 1.67 -11.35 -8.89
C ALA A 34 1.34 -12.84 -8.93
N MET A 35 2.23 -13.63 -9.54
CA MET A 35 2.01 -15.07 -9.72
C MET A 35 1.84 -15.77 -8.37
N GLY A 36 0.76 -16.54 -8.21
CA GLY A 36 0.50 -17.34 -7.01
C GLY A 36 -0.16 -16.60 -5.86
N ALA A 37 -0.39 -15.29 -5.98
CA ALA A 37 -1.18 -14.52 -5.00
C ALA A 37 -2.64 -14.39 -5.47
N PRO A 38 -3.63 -14.40 -4.54
CA PRO A 38 -5.00 -14.00 -4.87
C PRO A 38 -5.03 -12.62 -5.51
N TYR A 39 -6.01 -12.43 -6.40
CA TYR A 39 -6.17 -11.19 -7.15
C TYR A 39 -7.65 -10.83 -7.26
N ASP A 40 -8.18 -10.36 -6.13
CA ASP A 40 -9.55 -9.89 -5.93
C ASP A 40 -9.51 -8.53 -5.21
N PHE A 41 -10.68 -7.95 -4.89
CA PHE A 41 -10.78 -6.66 -4.22
C PHE A 41 -9.94 -6.57 -2.93
N ASP A 42 -10.01 -7.61 -2.10
CA ASP A 42 -9.44 -7.62 -0.75
C ASP A 42 -7.91 -7.76 -0.74
N HIS A 43 -7.33 -8.24 -1.84
CA HIS A 43 -5.88 -8.47 -1.98
C HIS A 43 -5.19 -7.57 -3.01
N ALA A 44 -5.95 -6.92 -3.89
CA ALA A 44 -5.39 -6.09 -4.96
C ALA A 44 -5.54 -4.59 -4.69
N ILE A 45 -6.56 -4.18 -3.94
CA ILE A 45 -6.88 -2.77 -3.66
C ILE A 45 -6.44 -2.40 -2.24
N GLY A 46 -5.71 -1.30 -2.13
CA GLY A 46 -5.31 -0.75 -0.83
C GLY A 46 -4.98 0.74 -0.92
N TYR A 47 -4.87 1.40 0.22
CA TYR A 47 -4.39 2.77 0.30
C TYR A 47 -2.96 2.84 0.83
N VAL A 48 -2.18 3.77 0.28
CA VAL A 48 -0.76 3.94 0.66
C VAL A 48 -0.67 4.73 1.95
N VAL A 49 -0.02 4.14 2.97
CA VAL A 49 0.13 4.77 4.30
C VAL A 49 1.55 5.28 4.56
N GLN A 50 2.55 4.66 3.97
CA GLN A 50 3.95 5.08 4.11
C GLN A 50 4.77 4.56 2.93
N ILE A 51 5.74 5.36 2.50
CA ILE A 51 6.70 5.05 1.44
C ILE A 51 8.09 5.20 2.02
N ARG A 52 8.89 4.14 1.97
CA ARG A 52 10.29 4.18 2.40
C ARG A 52 11.18 4.06 1.17
N GLN A 53 11.89 5.14 0.87
CA GLN A 53 12.63 5.26 -0.38
C GLN A 53 13.81 4.29 -0.41
N LYS A 54 14.00 3.59 -1.53
CA LYS A 54 15.13 2.70 -1.82
C LYS A 54 15.38 1.58 -0.80
N ARG A 55 14.38 1.24 0.03
CA ARG A 55 14.49 0.20 1.06
C ARG A 55 13.95 -1.17 0.61
N GLY A 56 13.28 -1.22 -0.54
CA GLY A 56 12.74 -2.45 -1.10
C GLY A 56 13.76 -3.23 -1.96
N ALA A 57 13.34 -4.41 -2.41
CA ALA A 57 14.12 -5.26 -3.31
C ALA A 57 14.71 -4.50 -4.50
N TYR A 58 15.98 -4.77 -4.81
CA TYR A 58 16.74 -4.11 -5.88
C TYR A 58 16.85 -2.59 -5.75
N GLY A 59 16.69 -2.05 -4.54
CA GLY A 59 16.70 -0.61 -4.29
C GLY A 59 15.43 0.09 -4.77
N SER A 60 14.33 -0.66 -4.95
CA SER A 60 13.01 -0.07 -5.17
C SER A 60 12.53 0.66 -3.91
N ASP A 61 11.52 1.50 -4.07
CA ASP A 61 10.80 2.00 -2.91
C ASP A 61 9.98 0.89 -2.28
N GLN A 62 9.80 0.98 -0.95
CA GLN A 62 8.98 0.08 -0.17
C GLN A 62 7.68 0.81 0.19
N TYR A 63 6.56 0.30 -0.30
CA TYR A 63 5.23 0.84 -0.07
C TYR A 63 4.53 0.03 1.02
N LEU A 64 4.15 0.68 2.11
CA LEU A 64 3.26 0.11 3.10
C LEU A 64 1.83 0.45 2.67
N ILE A 65 1.04 -0.59 2.44
CA ILE A 65 -0.32 -0.48 1.91
C ILE A 65 -1.28 -1.19 2.86
N ARG A 66 -2.31 -0.45 3.28
CA ARG A 66 -3.43 -1.02 4.02
C ARG A 66 -4.45 -1.54 3.01
N HIS A 67 -4.74 -2.85 3.04
CA HIS A 67 -5.76 -3.46 2.19
C HIS A 67 -7.16 -3.33 2.81
N ALA A 68 -8.19 -3.62 2.02
CA ALA A 68 -9.59 -3.50 2.45
C ALA A 68 -9.92 -4.31 3.73
N THR A 69 -9.24 -5.43 3.94
CA THR A 69 -9.37 -6.27 5.14
C THR A 69 -8.86 -5.60 6.42
N GLY A 70 -8.11 -4.50 6.29
CA GLY A 70 -7.40 -3.85 7.40
C GLY A 70 -5.99 -4.39 7.61
N GLU A 71 -5.53 -5.37 6.83
CA GLU A 71 -4.15 -5.86 6.92
C GLU A 71 -3.15 -4.87 6.30
N LEU A 72 -1.99 -4.73 6.95
CA LEU A 72 -0.87 -3.94 6.43
C LEU A 72 0.09 -4.85 5.69
N HIS A 73 0.34 -4.52 4.42
CA HIS A 73 1.25 -5.28 3.58
C HIS A 73 2.38 -4.40 3.07
N ILE A 74 3.56 -4.99 3.02
CA ILE A 74 4.74 -4.36 2.44
C ILE A 74 4.83 -4.80 0.99
N HIS A 75 4.85 -3.83 0.08
CA HIS A 75 5.07 -4.08 -1.34
C HIS A 75 6.36 -3.41 -1.79
N GLU A 76 7.13 -4.16 -2.58
CA GLU A 76 8.39 -3.73 -3.17
C GLU A 76 8.48 -4.31 -4.58
N ASN A 77 9.19 -3.59 -5.48
CA ASN A 77 9.29 -3.95 -6.89
C ASN A 77 7.94 -4.30 -7.55
N GLN A 78 6.88 -3.58 -7.16
CA GLN A 78 5.49 -3.83 -7.55
C GLN A 78 4.96 -2.64 -8.35
N SER A 79 4.26 -2.91 -9.46
CA SER A 79 3.55 -1.88 -10.22
C SER A 79 2.22 -1.54 -9.56
N PHE A 80 1.87 -0.25 -9.57
CA PHE A 80 0.62 0.29 -9.03
C PHE A 80 -0.07 1.22 -10.04
N TRP A 81 -1.39 1.27 -9.94
CA TRP A 81 -2.21 2.24 -10.63
C TRP A 81 -3.13 2.95 -9.64
N ILE A 82 -3.20 4.27 -9.75
CA ILE A 82 -4.10 5.11 -8.97
C ILE A 82 -5.52 4.98 -9.55
N LEU A 83 -6.48 4.72 -8.67
CA LEU A 83 -7.90 4.66 -9.03
C LEU A 83 -8.42 6.07 -9.36
N ASN A 84 -9.35 6.18 -10.31
CA ASN A 84 -10.09 7.43 -10.52
C ASN A 84 -10.95 7.79 -9.31
N GLU A 85 -11.36 9.05 -9.20
CA GLU A 85 -12.09 9.59 -8.03
C GLU A 85 -13.36 8.80 -7.68
N GLU A 86 -14.20 8.49 -8.68
CA GLU A 86 -15.44 7.71 -8.46
C GLU A 86 -15.16 6.31 -7.89
N ASP A 87 -14.13 5.64 -8.42
CA ASP A 87 -13.71 4.33 -7.95
C ASP A 87 -13.10 4.39 -6.55
N GLN A 88 -12.35 5.44 -6.22
CA GLN A 88 -11.83 5.64 -4.86
C GLN A 88 -12.96 5.83 -3.85
N GLU A 89 -13.94 6.70 -4.14
CA GLU A 89 -15.11 6.93 -3.30
C GLU A 89 -15.93 5.67 -3.09
N SER A 90 -16.05 4.83 -4.12
CA SER A 90 -16.78 3.57 -4.03
C SER A 90 -16.01 2.51 -3.25
N ALA A 91 -14.71 2.40 -3.49
CA ALA A 91 -13.86 1.37 -2.90
C ALA A 91 -13.64 1.59 -1.41
N ILE A 92 -13.44 2.83 -0.95
CA ILE A 92 -13.13 3.12 0.46
C ILE A 92 -14.24 2.66 1.42
N LEU A 93 -15.49 2.56 0.95
CA LEU A 93 -16.64 2.10 1.74
C LEU A 93 -16.52 0.63 2.18
N PHE A 94 -15.67 -0.15 1.52
CA PHE A 94 -15.46 -1.57 1.80
C PHE A 94 -14.29 -1.83 2.75
N PHE A 95 -13.57 -0.79 3.17
CA PHE A 95 -12.41 -0.94 4.03
C PHE A 95 -12.79 -1.04 5.51
N ALA A 96 -12.09 -1.91 6.24
CA ALA A 96 -12.22 -2.01 7.69
C ALA A 96 -11.75 -0.74 8.43
N GLN A 97 -10.84 0.01 7.82
CA GLN A 97 -10.26 1.26 8.32
C GLN A 97 -10.09 2.27 7.17
N THR A 98 -10.16 3.56 7.47
CA THR A 98 -9.98 4.62 6.47
C THR A 98 -8.69 5.42 6.75
N PRO A 99 -8.07 6.02 5.72
CA PRO A 99 -6.84 6.80 5.88
C PRO A 99 -6.93 7.89 6.94
N ASP A 100 -8.07 8.58 7.03
CA ASP A 100 -8.33 9.66 8.00
C ASP A 100 -8.28 9.17 9.45
N LYS A 101 -8.67 7.92 9.70
CA LYS A 101 -8.65 7.32 11.04
C LYS A 101 -7.27 6.80 11.41
N GLU A 102 -6.46 6.43 10.43
CA GLU A 102 -5.09 5.96 10.64
C GLU A 102 -4.15 7.14 10.91
N GLY A 103 -4.18 8.17 10.05
CA GLY A 103 -3.33 9.36 10.18
C GLY A 103 -1.89 9.15 9.68
N GLY A 104 -1.36 10.17 9.00
CA GLY A 104 -0.05 10.11 8.32
C GLY A 104 1.18 10.07 9.22
N ASP A 105 1.01 10.34 10.52
CA ASP A 105 2.08 10.27 11.51
C ASP A 105 2.15 8.90 12.23
N THR A 106 1.33 7.94 11.82
CA THR A 106 1.35 6.58 12.38
C THR A 106 2.75 5.97 12.28
N VAL A 107 3.20 5.40 13.40
CA VAL A 107 4.49 4.72 13.49
C VAL A 107 4.31 3.28 13.03
N TYR A 108 5.05 2.89 12.00
CA TYR A 108 5.08 1.51 11.51
C TYR A 108 6.42 0.86 11.80
N THR A 109 6.38 -0.36 12.32
CA THR A 109 7.58 -1.22 12.45
C THR A 109 7.47 -2.35 11.43
N VAL A 110 8.49 -2.47 10.59
CA VAL A 110 8.68 -3.61 9.67
C VAL A 110 9.69 -4.57 10.29
N GLU A 111 9.79 -5.80 9.79
CA GLU A 111 10.50 -6.94 10.40
C GLU A 111 11.94 -6.64 10.89
N ASP A 112 12.65 -5.69 10.27
CA ASP A 112 14.00 -5.27 10.68
C ASP A 112 14.06 -4.29 11.87
N GLY A 113 12.91 -4.00 12.49
CA GLY A 113 12.87 -3.41 13.84
C GLY A 113 13.17 -1.91 13.93
N MET A 114 13.16 -1.16 12.83
CA MET A 114 13.20 0.31 12.90
C MET A 114 11.79 0.91 12.74
N PRO A 115 11.21 1.46 13.82
CA PRO A 115 9.96 2.22 13.73
C PRO A 115 10.18 3.49 12.93
N GLU A 116 9.29 3.77 11.98
CA GLU A 116 9.31 4.99 11.16
C GLU A 116 7.95 5.66 11.20
N SER A 117 7.94 6.99 11.34
CA SER A 117 6.76 7.85 11.31
C SER A 117 6.84 8.82 10.15
N GLY A 118 5.68 9.16 9.59
CA GLY A 118 5.53 10.05 8.46
C GLY A 118 5.24 9.29 7.17
N TYR A 119 4.86 10.06 6.15
CA TYR A 119 4.39 9.49 4.88
C TYR A 119 5.54 9.05 3.96
N ILE A 120 6.49 9.94 3.64
CA ILE A 120 7.65 9.61 2.79
C ILE A 120 8.91 9.67 3.64
N ILE A 121 9.58 8.53 3.76
CA ILE A 121 10.81 8.38 4.53
C ILE A 121 11.98 8.33 3.57
N ALA A 122 12.84 9.34 3.65
CA ALA A 122 14.04 9.41 2.82
C ALA A 122 15.03 8.28 3.16
N PHE A 123 15.72 7.78 2.14
CA PHE A 123 16.81 6.83 2.33
C PHE A 123 18.00 7.50 3.03
N ASN A 124 18.62 6.78 3.97
CA ASN A 124 19.94 7.09 4.51
C ASN A 124 20.78 5.80 4.54
N GLU A 125 22.11 5.92 4.62
CA GLU A 125 23.02 4.76 4.56
C GLU A 125 22.84 3.76 5.73
N GLN A 126 22.19 4.18 6.81
CA GLN A 126 21.89 3.35 7.98
C GLN A 126 20.50 2.71 7.90
N SER A 127 19.74 2.98 6.83
CA SER A 127 18.38 2.48 6.65
C SER A 127 18.40 0.98 6.43
N PRO A 128 17.51 0.21 7.08
CA PRO A 128 17.34 -1.20 6.76
C PRO A 128 16.87 -1.33 5.31
N VAL A 129 17.41 -2.31 4.60
CA VAL A 129 17.08 -2.64 3.21
C VAL A 129 16.64 -4.09 3.16
N SER A 130 15.66 -4.39 2.32
CA SER A 130 15.10 -5.74 2.21
C SER A 130 16.20 -6.77 1.86
N ASP A 131 16.35 -7.79 2.71
CA ASP A 131 17.24 -8.94 2.51
C ASP A 131 16.63 -9.99 1.55
N ILE A 132 15.32 -9.91 1.25
CA ILE A 132 14.53 -10.97 0.60
C ILE A 132 13.63 -10.38 -0.49
N GLN A 133 13.58 -11.01 -1.68
CA GLN A 133 12.72 -10.65 -2.82
C GLN A 133 11.22 -11.05 -2.65
N GLY A 134 10.66 -11.08 -1.43
CA GLY A 134 9.36 -11.68 -1.14
C GLY A 134 8.68 -11.19 0.14
N PHE A 135 7.34 -11.08 0.08
CA PHE A 135 6.39 -10.42 0.99
C PHE A 135 6.78 -10.38 2.49
N ALA A 136 6.75 -9.18 3.06
CA ALA A 136 6.99 -8.92 4.48
C ALA A 136 5.71 -8.46 5.20
N ILE A 137 5.54 -8.87 6.47
CA ILE A 137 4.39 -8.51 7.32
C ILE A 137 4.74 -7.29 8.16
N ALA A 138 3.84 -6.31 8.25
CA ALA A 138 4.03 -5.12 9.09
C ALA A 138 3.12 -5.18 10.33
N LEU A 139 3.70 -4.82 11.49
CA LEU A 139 2.99 -4.79 12.77
C LEU A 139 2.63 -3.34 13.13
N THR A 140 1.35 -3.08 13.36
CA THR A 140 0.85 -1.80 13.87
C THR A 140 0.74 -1.86 15.40
N THR A 141 1.43 -0.97 16.12
CA THR A 141 1.29 -0.81 17.57
C THR A 141 0.51 0.47 17.86
N THR A 142 -0.67 0.36 18.47
CA THR A 142 -1.38 1.50 19.05
C THR A 142 -0.89 1.68 20.49
N GLU A 143 -0.25 2.82 20.82
CA GLU A 143 0.03 3.14 22.22
C GLU A 143 -1.30 3.33 22.99
N THR A 144 -1.40 2.68 24.15
CA THR A 144 -2.55 2.72 25.09
C THR A 144 -2.47 3.88 26.06
#